data_AF-A0A9E3F8P8-F1
#
_entry.id   AF-A0A9E3F8P8-F1
#
_cell.length_a   1.000
_cell.length_b   1.000
_cell.length_c   1.000
_cell.angle_alpha   90.00
_cell.angle_beta   90.00
_cell.angle_gamma   90.00
#
_symmetry.space_group_name_H-M   'P 1'
#
loop_
_entity.id
_entity.type
_entity.pdbx_description
1 polymer ?
#
loop_
_entity_poly.entity_id
_entity_poly.type
_entity_poly.pdbx_seq_one_letter_code
_entity_poly.pdbx_strand_id
1 'polypeptide(L)'
;MAFDLSVVLDAPVVYLSHDGGEGHGCRLGDNFRDFTERHSLLGCPGNEWWQMMPFLNDAGSGLDPDGRNARQWRQWFGLGLA
;
A
#
# COMPACT_ATOMS: atom_id res chain seq x y z
N MET A 1 -6.68 4.19 5.94
CA MET A 1 -5.31 3.79 6.34
C MET A 1 -5.14 4.10 7.81
N ALA A 2 -4.49 3.21 8.58
CA ALA A 2 -4.29 3.39 10.02
C ALA A 2 -3.00 2.67 10.48
N PHE A 3 -2.50 3.04 11.65
CA PHE A 3 -1.48 2.27 12.36
C PHE A 3 -2.13 1.10 13.08
N ASP A 4 -1.58 -0.12 12.91
CA ASP A 4 -1.96 -1.26 13.74
C ASP A 4 -1.23 -1.21 15.09
N LEU A 5 -1.89 -0.63 16.09
CA LEU A 5 -1.33 -0.47 17.44
C LEU A 5 -1.32 -1.76 18.26
N SER A 6 -1.77 -2.90 17.71
CA SER A 6 -1.52 -4.20 18.34
C SER A 6 -0.03 -4.57 18.31
N VAL A 7 0.72 -3.97 17.38
CA VAL A 7 2.18 -4.03 17.31
C VAL A 7 2.76 -2.76 17.95
N VAL A 8 3.40 -2.90 19.11
CA VAL A 8 3.79 -1.77 19.97
C VAL A 8 5.01 -1.01 19.44
N LEU A 9 5.91 -1.68 18.73
CA LEU A 9 7.15 -1.10 18.22
C LEU A 9 7.06 -0.98 16.70
N ASP A 10 7.23 0.24 16.19
CA ASP A 10 7.27 0.55 14.75
C ASP A 10 6.05 -0.02 13.98
N ALA A 11 4.86 0.39 14.45
CA ALA A 11 3.58 -0.16 14.02
C ALA A 11 3.40 -0.13 12.48
N PRO A 12 2.91 -1.24 11.88
CA PRO A 12 2.66 -1.29 10.45
C PRO A 12 1.48 -0.40 10.07
N VAL A 13 1.46 0.01 8.81
CA VAL A 13 0.31 0.73 8.22
C VAL A 13 -0.59 -0.29 7.56
N VAL A 14 -1.88 -0.26 7.91
CA VAL A 14 -2.91 -1.16 7.38
C VAL A 14 -4.04 -0.40 6.71
N TYR A 15 -4.78 -1.07 5.83
CA TYR A 15 -6.06 -0.57 5.35
C TYR A 15 -7.14 -0.78 6.43
N LEU A 16 -7.77 0.31 6.86
CA LEU A 16 -8.87 0.29 7.80
C LEU A 16 -10.14 0.67 7.06
N SER A 17 -10.96 -0.34 6.73
CA SER A 17 -12.28 -0.09 6.13
C SER A 17 -13.23 0.51 7.17
N HIS A 18 -14.05 1.46 6.74
CA HIS A 18 -15.11 2.08 7.55
C HIS A 18 -16.18 1.08 7.99
N ASP A 19 -16.51 0.10 7.16
CA ASP A 19 -17.60 -0.88 7.38
C ASP A 19 -17.08 -2.32 7.59
N GLY A 20 -15.77 -2.50 7.72
CA GLY A 20 -15.16 -3.84 7.78
C GLY A 20 -15.17 -4.60 6.45
N GLY A 21 -15.38 -3.90 5.33
CA GLY A 21 -15.38 -4.46 3.99
C GLY A 21 -14.03 -5.03 3.50
N GLU A 22 -13.96 -5.31 2.19
CA GLU A 22 -12.80 -5.97 1.58
C GLU A 22 -11.49 -5.24 1.87
N GLY A 23 -10.44 -6.03 2.13
CA GLY A 23 -9.11 -5.50 2.43
C GLY A 23 -8.93 -4.98 3.85
N HIS A 24 -9.98 -4.96 4.70
CA HIS A 24 -9.83 -4.54 6.10
C HIS A 24 -8.71 -5.35 6.80
N GLY A 25 -7.77 -4.64 7.40
CA GLY A 25 -6.59 -5.21 8.06
C GLY A 25 -5.44 -5.61 7.11
N CYS A 26 -5.57 -5.44 5.79
CA CYS A 26 -4.45 -5.69 4.88
C CYS A 26 -3.28 -4.76 5.17
N ARG A 27 -2.07 -5.31 5.22
CA ARG A 27 -0.84 -4.55 5.41
C ARG A 27 -0.51 -3.77 4.15
N LEU A 28 -0.21 -2.49 4.30
CA LEU A 28 0.20 -1.57 3.23
C LEU A 28 1.70 -1.25 3.30
N GLY A 29 2.29 -1.28 4.50
CA GLY A 29 3.72 -1.20 4.73
C GLY A 29 4.08 -1.68 6.12
N ASP A 30 5.33 -2.09 6.30
CA ASP A 30 5.83 -2.68 7.54
C ASP A 30 5.92 -1.66 8.69
N ASN A 31 6.04 -0.38 8.36
CA ASN A 31 5.95 0.77 9.25
C ASN A 31 5.55 2.03 8.46
N PHE A 32 5.51 3.19 9.13
CA PHE A 32 5.17 4.46 8.46
C PHE A 32 6.12 4.83 7.30
N ARG A 33 7.42 4.60 7.51
CA ARG A 33 8.44 4.94 6.51
C ARG A 33 8.32 4.05 5.29
N ASP A 34 8.28 2.74 5.48
CA ASP A 34 8.12 1.75 4.41
C ASP A 34 6.83 1.99 3.61
N PHE A 35 5.71 2.25 4.31
CA PHE A 35 4.46 2.62 3.65
C PHE A 35 4.60 3.90 2.81
N THR A 36 5.21 4.96 3.37
CA THR A 36 5.37 6.24 2.68
C THR A 36 6.24 6.10 1.43
N GLU A 37 7.35 5.38 1.53
CA GLU A 37 8.26 5.12 0.41
C GLU A 37 7.55 4.33 -0.69
N ARG A 38 6.88 3.22 -0.35
CA ARG A 38 6.15 2.38 -1.32
C ARG A 38 4.97 3.09 -1.97
N HIS A 39 4.16 3.81 -1.20
CA HIS A 39 3.01 4.57 -1.71
C HIS A 39 3.46 5.71 -2.64
N SER A 40 4.57 6.37 -2.30
CA SER A 40 5.17 7.43 -3.14
C SER A 40 5.73 6.87 -4.44
N LEU A 41 6.39 5.71 -4.42
CA LEU A 41 6.88 5.04 -5.63
C LEU A 41 5.74 4.66 -6.59
N LEU A 42 4.52 4.46 -6.09
CA LEU A 42 3.32 4.24 -6.89
C LEU A 42 2.69 5.53 -7.43
N GLY A 43 3.25 6.70 -7.12
CA GLY A 43 2.68 8.00 -7.49
C GLY A 43 1.45 8.36 -6.65
N CYS A 44 1.39 7.91 -5.40
CA CYS A 44 0.31 8.19 -4.46
C CYS A 44 -1.10 7.89 -5.02
N PRO A 45 -1.41 6.62 -5.36
CA PRO A 45 -2.63 6.25 -6.11
C PRO A 45 -3.97 6.53 -5.40
N GLY A 46 -3.92 6.93 -4.13
CA GLY A 46 -5.06 7.26 -3.27
C GLY A 46 -5.11 6.42 -2.00
N ASN A 47 -6.23 6.48 -1.27
CA ASN A 47 -6.39 5.88 0.06
C ASN A 47 -7.46 4.78 0.14
N GLU A 48 -8.17 4.50 -0.96
CA GLU A 48 -9.22 3.48 -1.02
C GLU A 48 -8.66 2.10 -1.38
N TRP A 49 -9.35 1.04 -0.95
CA TRP A 49 -8.92 -0.34 -1.20
C TRP A 49 -8.66 -0.60 -2.68
N TRP A 50 -9.62 -0.26 -3.54
CA TRP A 50 -9.55 -0.50 -4.98
C TRP A 50 -8.41 0.26 -5.67
N GLN A 51 -7.89 1.33 -5.07
CA GLN A 51 -6.73 2.08 -5.58
C GLN A 51 -5.41 1.38 -5.25
N MET A 52 -5.37 0.61 -4.16
CA MET A 52 -4.16 -0.04 -3.64
C MET A 52 -4.09 -1.53 -3.98
N MET A 53 -5.25 -2.20 -4.06
CA MET A 53 -5.39 -3.63 -4.36
C MET A 53 -4.57 -4.11 -5.57
N PRO A 54 -4.47 -3.37 -6.70
CA PRO A 54 -3.67 -3.83 -7.84
C PRO A 54 -2.17 -3.94 -7.54
N PHE A 55 -1.68 -3.31 -6.47
CA PHE A 55 -0.28 -3.26 -6.09
C PHE A 55 0.03 -4.15 -4.89
N LEU A 56 -0.89 -5.03 -4.48
CA LEU A 56 -0.68 -6.01 -3.42
C LEU A 56 -0.50 -7.40 -4.03
N ASN A 57 0.46 -8.16 -3.51
CA ASN A 57 0.62 -9.57 -3.88
C ASN A 57 -0.28 -10.48 -3.02
N ASP A 58 -0.43 -10.14 -1.75
CA ASP A 58 -1.31 -10.77 -0.78
C ASP A 58 -1.62 -9.80 0.39
N ALA A 59 -2.48 -10.20 1.33
CA ALA A 59 -2.92 -9.35 2.43
C ALA A 59 -1.81 -8.93 3.42
N GLY A 60 -0.66 -9.61 3.40
CA GLY A 60 0.41 -9.45 4.36
C GLY A 60 1.77 -9.12 3.74
N SER A 61 1.89 -8.79 2.46
CA SER A 61 3.18 -8.43 1.84
C SER A 61 3.45 -6.92 1.76
N GLY A 62 2.44 -6.09 2.01
CA GLY A 62 2.53 -4.65 1.78
C GLY A 62 2.44 -4.29 0.31
N LEU A 63 2.44 -2.99 0.01
CA LEU A 63 2.46 -2.49 -1.36
C LEU A 63 3.75 -2.94 -2.07
N ASP A 64 3.61 -3.45 -3.30
CA ASP A 64 4.71 -3.89 -4.15
C ASP A 64 4.95 -2.87 -5.28
N PRO A 65 5.81 -1.85 -5.05
CA PRO A 65 6.13 -0.86 -6.08
C PRO A 65 6.89 -1.46 -7.26
N ASP A 66 7.52 -2.62 -7.09
CA ASP A 66 8.26 -3.33 -8.14
C ASP A 66 7.44 -4.46 -8.76
N GLY A 67 6.15 -4.53 -8.44
CA GLY A 67 5.22 -5.46 -9.04
C GLY A 67 5.00 -5.18 -10.53
N ARG A 68 4.51 -6.19 -11.25
CA ARG A 68 4.14 -6.03 -12.68
C ARG A 68 3.12 -4.91 -12.90
N ASN A 69 2.15 -4.77 -12.00
CA ASN A 69 1.11 -3.74 -12.09
C ASN A 69 1.68 -2.35 -11.79
N ALA A 70 2.52 -2.22 -10.78
CA ALA A 70 3.17 -0.98 -10.40
C ALA A 70 4.07 -0.42 -11.51
N ARG A 71 4.86 -1.28 -12.17
CA ARG A 71 5.67 -0.87 -13.34
C ARG A 71 4.82 -0.39 -14.51
N GLN A 72 3.76 -1.11 -14.87
CA GLN A 72 2.85 -0.70 -15.95
C GLN A 72 2.11 0.60 -15.61
N TRP A 73 1.66 0.74 -14.36
CA TRP A 73 1.03 1.96 -13.86
C TRP A 73 1.95 3.17 -14.01
N ARG A 74 3.17 3.08 -13.46
CA ARG A 74 4.17 4.13 -13.59
C ARG A 74 4.47 4.46 -15.06
N GLN A 75 4.63 3.45 -15.90
CA GLN A 75 4.89 3.63 -17.33
C GLN A 75 3.74 4.38 -18.03
N TRP A 76 2.48 4.04 -17.73
CA TRP A 76 1.32 4.70 -18.31
C TRP A 76 1.30 6.19 -17.97
N PHE A 77 1.56 6.55 -16.71
CA PHE A 77 1.56 7.95 -16.27
C PHE A 77 2.87 8.70 -16.53
N GLY A 78 3.86 8.09 -17.20
CA GLY A 78 5.16 8.71 -17.46
C GLY A 78 6.01 8.94 -16.20
N LEU A 79 5.73 8.20 -15.12
CA LEU A 79 6.43 8.28 -13.84
C LEU A 79 7.67 7.38 -13.85
N GLY A 80 8.66 7.70 -14.69
CA GLY A 80 9.92 6.96 -14.88
C GLY A 80 10.86 6.94 -13.65
N LEU A 81 10.30 6.69 -12.47
CA LEU A 81 11.00 6.42 -11.23
C LEU A 81 11.67 5.04 -11.42
N ALA A 82 13.00 5.05 -11.53
CA ALA A 82 13.85 3.85 -11.57
C ALA A 82 14.27 3.47 -10.15
#